data_AF-A0A1F9P576-F1
#
_entry.id   AF-A0A1F9P576-F1
#
_cell.length_a   1.000
_cell.length_b   1.000
_cell.length_c   1.000
_cell.angle_alpha   90.00
_cell.angle_beta   90.00
_cell.angle_gamma   90.00
#
_symmetry.space_group_name_H-M   'P 1'
#
loop_
_entity.id
_entity.type
_entity.pdbx_description
1 polymer ?
#
loop_
_entity_poly.entity_id
_entity_poly.type
_entity_poly.pdbx_seq_one_letter_code
_entity_poly.pdbx_strand_id
1 'polypeptide(L)'
;MARTREFFSEVILDGLPLSAYRKAPATIRDRNLLKDFLEYLHIRLGLLAPYDASYPLIEPRELLPSFEKNFAEYNHLPSFSMVAFNRVLSYQEEIFQFDILHPPEEGKRPVRENLDKIVPHLDRDLRSVLKQQLGGRDITDLAHYPELVRFLVHMDRAHVMARDEAGDFRLLGVYASFPSDLDNELKALGRKLGKFKKLDSASYEREREFVYQFLMELYGFPIASERRTSGALFARRLSRLKEQYLIKVLGASDRTITSLSGFEQKRYPLVEKVALIPLSPGLAEAHPQIREGGFYVDPKRRVVILKVTYQQHKYNRYNVLEDRALSIVRQEIIHPYHGGREANLNILKDTKRTLKELTDIVRGEHSGSITYRRSDLITSTKTHEERLKFLSAWLAKNQRRLGAYGQETFEAAKKLLNSYLSQRDYREGFTKNRELHREVVQRLAYLNQVQQLQPLEKLAQPGKRQPGLGPSRRLALAVAFLEENQDRLPYLYPDLFKKCCHLLDQIWHYPYFKELLAEESPPTSPFRRRVWDLLVRGKELLADMKKQHCWITGEAHRGTPFPMVGPGPRPASAPKTA
;
A
#
# COMPACT_ATOMS: atom_id res chain seq x y z
N MET A 1 -26.52 -20.49 -29.89
CA MET A 1 -25.88 -19.39 -29.13
C MET A 1 -25.99 -19.71 -27.64
N ALA A 2 -24.89 -20.04 -26.97
CA ALA A 2 -24.92 -20.29 -25.52
C ALA A 2 -25.31 -18.99 -24.80
N ARG A 3 -26.36 -19.04 -23.95
CA ARG A 3 -26.75 -17.89 -23.12
C ARG A 3 -25.54 -17.44 -22.31
N THR A 4 -25.10 -16.20 -22.50
CA THR A 4 -24.07 -15.57 -21.67
C THR A 4 -24.59 -15.54 -20.23
N ARG A 5 -24.07 -16.42 -19.36
CA ARG A 5 -24.47 -16.51 -17.94
C ARG A 5 -24.21 -15.15 -17.27
N GLU A 6 -25.20 -14.60 -16.59
CA GLU A 6 -25.04 -13.32 -15.88
C GLU A 6 -24.06 -13.51 -14.72
N PHE A 7 -23.09 -12.60 -14.59
CA PHE A 7 -22.15 -12.60 -13.46
C PHE A 7 -22.90 -12.44 -12.13
N PHE A 8 -22.45 -13.20 -11.13
CA PHE A 8 -23.03 -13.26 -9.78
C PHE A 8 -24.51 -13.68 -9.71
N SER A 9 -25.02 -14.37 -10.73
CA SER A 9 -26.40 -14.88 -10.76
C SER A 9 -26.72 -15.94 -9.70
N GLU A 10 -25.70 -16.59 -9.14
CA GLU A 10 -25.83 -17.65 -8.12
C GLU A 10 -25.36 -17.22 -6.74
N VAL A 11 -25.02 -15.95 -6.56
CA VAL A 11 -24.66 -15.43 -5.25
C VAL A 11 -25.88 -15.46 -4.34
N ILE A 12 -25.71 -16.02 -3.15
CA ILE A 12 -26.70 -16.03 -2.08
C ILE A 12 -26.17 -15.12 -0.96
N LEU A 13 -26.98 -14.15 -0.54
CA LEU A 13 -26.74 -13.25 0.59
C LEU A 13 -27.88 -13.43 1.58
N ASP A 14 -27.55 -13.69 2.85
CA ASP A 14 -28.54 -13.87 3.92
C ASP A 14 -29.68 -14.85 3.56
N GLY A 15 -29.32 -15.96 2.92
CA GLY A 15 -30.27 -17.00 2.47
C GLY A 15 -31.08 -16.66 1.22
N LEU A 16 -30.95 -15.45 0.65
CA LEU A 16 -31.65 -15.01 -0.56
C LEU A 16 -30.70 -14.86 -1.75
N PRO A 17 -31.13 -15.19 -2.98
CA PRO A 17 -30.31 -14.92 -4.15
C PRO A 17 -30.12 -13.41 -4.34
N LEU A 18 -28.97 -12.98 -4.86
CA LEU A 18 -28.65 -11.57 -5.10
C LEU A 18 -29.70 -10.84 -5.96
N SER A 19 -30.39 -11.58 -6.85
CA SER A 19 -31.48 -11.06 -7.68
C SER A 19 -32.75 -10.73 -6.90
N ALA A 20 -32.95 -11.32 -5.70
CA ALA A 20 -34.08 -11.01 -4.82
C ALA A 20 -34.01 -9.57 -4.32
N TYR A 21 -32.82 -9.04 -4.02
CA TYR A 21 -32.61 -7.63 -3.63
C TYR A 21 -32.80 -6.63 -4.76
N ARG A 22 -33.08 -7.09 -5.99
CA ARG A 22 -33.47 -6.23 -7.14
C ARG A 22 -34.97 -6.19 -7.36
N LYS A 23 -35.72 -7.02 -6.64
CA LYS A 23 -37.18 -7.08 -6.67
C LYS A 23 -37.63 -6.68 -5.26
N ALA A 24 -38.74 -5.96 -5.15
CA ALA A 24 -39.02 -5.12 -3.99
C ALA A 24 -39.20 -5.77 -2.58
N PRO A 25 -39.24 -7.10 -2.31
CA PRO A 25 -39.49 -7.51 -0.92
C PRO A 25 -38.26 -7.57 -0.01
N ALA A 26 -37.02 -7.55 -0.52
CA ALA A 26 -35.83 -7.79 0.31
C ALA A 26 -35.13 -6.47 0.71
N THR A 27 -35.38 -5.99 1.93
CA THR A 27 -34.71 -4.80 2.47
C THR A 27 -33.35 -5.13 3.08
N ILE A 28 -32.45 -4.14 3.11
CA ILE A 28 -31.11 -4.28 3.68
C ILE A 28 -31.01 -3.40 4.90
N ARG A 29 -30.93 -3.99 6.09
CA ARG A 29 -30.78 -3.27 7.38
C ARG A 29 -29.39 -3.43 7.98
N ASP A 30 -28.78 -4.60 7.79
CA ASP A 30 -27.45 -4.88 8.32
C ASP A 30 -26.35 -4.27 7.43
N ARG A 31 -25.35 -3.67 8.07
CA ARG A 31 -24.25 -3.00 7.38
C ARG A 31 -23.29 -3.98 6.68
N ASN A 32 -23.16 -5.20 7.18
CA ASN A 32 -22.33 -6.23 6.53
C ASN A 32 -23.07 -6.77 5.31
N LEU A 33 -24.39 -7.00 5.42
CA LEU A 33 -25.22 -7.35 4.28
C LEU A 33 -25.16 -6.26 3.18
N LEU A 34 -25.25 -4.97 3.55
CA LEU A 34 -25.05 -3.87 2.61
C LEU A 34 -23.68 -3.93 1.94
N LYS A 35 -22.61 -4.14 2.73
CA LYS A 35 -21.25 -4.22 2.21
C LYS A 35 -21.09 -5.34 1.19
N ASP A 36 -21.68 -6.51 1.45
CA ASP A 36 -21.60 -7.67 0.56
C ASP A 36 -22.46 -7.46 -0.70
N PHE A 37 -23.68 -6.95 -0.55
CA PHE A 37 -24.53 -6.55 -1.68
C PHE A 37 -23.80 -5.58 -2.63
N LEU A 38 -23.20 -4.52 -2.08
CA LEU A 38 -22.44 -3.54 -2.84
C LEU A 38 -21.15 -4.11 -3.42
N GLU A 39 -20.49 -5.06 -2.76
CA GLU A 39 -19.29 -5.72 -3.31
C GLU A 39 -19.61 -6.41 -4.64
N TYR A 40 -20.61 -7.28 -4.68
CA TYR A 40 -20.96 -7.99 -5.91
C TYR A 40 -21.51 -7.05 -6.99
N LEU A 41 -22.35 -6.08 -6.60
CA LEU A 41 -22.93 -5.13 -7.53
C LEU A 41 -21.87 -4.23 -8.17
N HIS A 42 -20.95 -3.67 -7.37
CA HIS A 42 -19.88 -2.80 -7.89
C HIS A 42 -18.85 -3.58 -8.69
N ILE A 43 -18.51 -4.82 -8.33
CA ILE A 43 -17.63 -5.66 -9.18
C ILE A 43 -18.32 -5.92 -10.52
N ARG A 44 -19.60 -6.31 -10.51
CA ARG A 44 -20.35 -6.60 -11.73
C ARG A 44 -20.41 -5.39 -12.65
N LEU A 45 -20.77 -4.22 -12.13
CA LEU A 45 -21.05 -3.03 -12.95
C LEU A 45 -19.80 -2.19 -13.23
N GLY A 46 -18.85 -2.16 -12.29
CA GLY A 46 -17.64 -1.35 -12.40
C GLY A 46 -16.44 -2.06 -13.02
N LEU A 47 -16.38 -3.40 -12.93
CA LEU A 47 -15.24 -4.18 -13.43
C LEU A 47 -15.63 -5.15 -14.55
N LEU A 48 -16.67 -5.97 -14.33
CA LEU A 48 -17.03 -7.05 -15.26
C LEU A 48 -17.84 -6.57 -16.48
N ALA A 49 -18.77 -5.63 -16.28
CA ALA A 49 -19.57 -5.06 -17.37
C ALA A 49 -18.73 -4.28 -18.41
N PRO A 50 -17.76 -3.44 -18.03
CA PRO A 50 -16.87 -2.79 -19.00
C PRO A 50 -15.75 -3.71 -19.51
N TYR A 51 -15.65 -4.95 -19.02
CA TYR A 51 -14.58 -5.86 -19.46
C TYR A 51 -14.82 -6.36 -20.89
N ASP A 52 -13.85 -6.12 -21.75
CA ASP A 52 -13.73 -6.71 -23.08
C ASP A 52 -12.27 -7.11 -23.37
N ALA A 53 -11.97 -7.52 -24.61
CA ALA A 53 -10.62 -7.90 -25.02
C ALA A 53 -9.60 -6.74 -24.93
N SER A 54 -10.06 -5.49 -25.03
CA SER A 54 -9.25 -4.27 -24.92
C SER A 54 -9.09 -3.77 -23.48
N TYR A 55 -9.88 -4.30 -22.54
CA TYR A 55 -9.83 -3.87 -21.14
C TYR A 55 -8.40 -3.90 -20.59
N PRO A 56 -7.90 -2.76 -20.07
CA PRO A 56 -6.53 -2.61 -19.62
C PRO A 56 -6.37 -3.25 -18.24
N LEU A 57 -6.21 -4.57 -18.19
CA LEU A 57 -6.01 -5.32 -16.96
C LEU A 57 -4.87 -4.75 -16.10
N ILE A 58 -5.06 -4.76 -14.78
CA ILE A 58 -3.99 -4.33 -13.88
C ILE A 58 -3.01 -5.47 -13.65
N GLU A 59 -1.74 -5.13 -13.50
CA GLU A 59 -0.76 -6.10 -13.07
C GLU A 59 -0.89 -6.36 -11.56
N PRO A 60 -0.72 -7.61 -11.09
CA PRO A 60 -0.79 -7.92 -9.67
C PRO A 60 0.10 -7.03 -8.78
N ARG A 61 1.26 -6.58 -9.28
CA ARG A 61 2.17 -5.68 -8.54
C ARG A 61 1.58 -4.30 -8.24
N GLU A 62 0.56 -3.85 -8.98
CA GLU A 62 -0.15 -2.58 -8.71
C GLU A 62 -0.99 -2.65 -7.44
N LEU A 63 -1.33 -3.86 -6.97
CA LEU A 63 -2.01 -4.10 -5.69
C LEU A 63 -1.04 -4.23 -4.51
N LEU A 64 0.28 -4.18 -4.74
CA LEU A 64 1.28 -4.18 -3.66
C LEU A 64 1.42 -2.78 -3.06
N PRO A 65 1.49 -2.64 -1.71
CA PRO A 65 1.68 -1.34 -1.09
C PRO A 65 3.00 -0.65 -1.46
N SER A 66 2.93 0.66 -1.24
CA SER A 66 3.44 1.76 -2.08
C SER A 66 2.82 1.73 -3.48
N PHE A 67 1.52 2.03 -3.54
CA PHE A 67 0.74 2.09 -4.78
C PHE A 67 1.30 3.17 -5.71
N GLU A 68 1.49 2.82 -6.98
CA GLU A 68 2.02 3.75 -7.97
C GLU A 68 0.93 4.67 -8.51
N LYS A 69 1.35 5.87 -8.91
CA LYS A 69 0.49 6.75 -9.71
C LYS A 69 0.38 6.13 -11.10
N ASN A 70 -0.83 5.79 -11.52
CA ASN A 70 -1.09 5.54 -12.92
C ASN A 70 -1.39 6.87 -13.61
N PHE A 71 -0.62 7.20 -14.64
CA PHE A 71 -0.79 8.41 -15.45
C PHE A 71 -1.77 8.20 -16.61
N ALA A 72 -2.07 6.95 -16.95
CA ALA A 72 -3.08 6.64 -17.94
C ALA A 72 -4.47 6.82 -17.31
N GLU A 73 -5.25 7.77 -17.86
CA GLU A 73 -6.67 7.89 -17.57
C GLU A 73 -7.48 7.18 -18.65
N TYR A 74 -8.21 6.14 -18.25
CA TYR A 74 -9.09 5.38 -19.12
C TYR A 74 -10.49 5.97 -19.05
N ASN A 75 -10.69 7.14 -19.69
CA ASN A 75 -11.93 7.92 -19.57
C ASN A 75 -13.21 7.19 -19.99
N HIS A 76 -13.08 6.11 -20.78
CA HIS A 76 -14.19 5.25 -21.18
C HIS A 76 -14.62 4.26 -20.07
N LEU A 77 -13.81 4.09 -19.01
CA LEU A 77 -14.10 3.19 -17.90
C LEU A 77 -14.89 3.91 -16.81
N PRO A 78 -15.82 3.21 -16.13
CA PRO A 78 -16.61 3.80 -15.07
C PRO A 78 -15.75 4.22 -13.88
N SER A 79 -16.17 5.28 -13.21
CA SER A 79 -15.55 5.74 -11.98
C SER A 79 -16.62 6.30 -11.04
N PHE A 80 -16.46 6.13 -9.72
CA PHE A 80 -17.43 6.66 -8.77
C PHE A 80 -16.82 6.81 -7.37
N SER A 81 -17.51 7.56 -6.53
CA SER A 81 -17.36 7.51 -5.08
C SER A 81 -18.69 7.34 -4.40
N MET A 82 -18.67 6.63 -3.29
CA MET A 82 -19.84 6.36 -2.48
C MET A 82 -19.43 6.41 -1.00
N VAL A 83 -20.32 6.94 -0.17
CA VAL A 83 -20.30 6.73 1.28
C VAL A 83 -21.63 6.12 1.72
N ALA A 84 -21.58 5.19 2.66
CA ALA A 84 -22.74 4.67 3.37
C ALA A 84 -22.58 4.89 4.87
N PHE A 85 -23.62 5.38 5.54
CA PHE A 85 -23.65 5.61 6.99
C PHE A 85 -24.62 4.65 7.69
N ASN A 86 -24.17 4.03 8.78
CA ASN A 86 -25.03 3.12 9.57
C ASN A 86 -25.94 3.89 10.56
N ARG A 87 -26.56 4.98 10.10
CA ARG A 87 -27.46 5.86 10.84
C ARG A 87 -28.31 6.67 9.87
N VAL A 88 -29.31 7.39 10.40
CA VAL A 88 -30.06 8.40 9.65
C VAL A 88 -29.16 9.61 9.37
N LEU A 89 -29.37 10.29 8.24
CA LEU A 89 -28.67 11.52 7.88
C LEU A 89 -29.33 12.73 8.54
N SER A 90 -28.49 13.68 8.95
CA SER A 90 -28.94 14.98 9.47
C SER A 90 -28.32 16.06 8.62
N TYR A 91 -29.06 16.57 7.64
CA TYR A 91 -28.51 17.41 6.58
C TYR A 91 -27.72 18.62 7.10
N GLN A 92 -28.21 19.28 8.14
CA GLN A 92 -27.56 20.44 8.74
C GLN A 92 -26.31 20.09 9.55
N GLU A 93 -26.26 18.88 10.11
CA GLU A 93 -25.15 18.42 10.96
C GLU A 93 -24.08 17.66 10.17
N GLU A 94 -24.38 17.26 8.93
CA GLU A 94 -23.40 16.58 8.09
C GLU A 94 -22.19 17.48 7.80
N ILE A 95 -21.00 16.91 7.94
CA ILE A 95 -19.73 17.60 7.70
C ILE A 95 -19.39 17.76 6.21
N PHE A 96 -20.34 17.54 5.32
CA PHE A 96 -20.19 17.53 3.86
C PHE A 96 -21.52 17.92 3.18
N GLN A 97 -21.44 18.44 1.96
CA GLN A 97 -22.59 18.91 1.18
C GLN A 97 -23.02 17.88 0.16
N PHE A 98 -24.33 17.72 -0.06
CA PHE A 98 -24.92 16.80 -1.04
C PHE A 98 -26.34 17.23 -1.40
N ASP A 99 -26.87 16.74 -2.51
CA ASP A 99 -28.29 16.91 -2.83
C ASP A 99 -29.09 15.79 -2.17
N ILE A 100 -30.04 16.14 -1.30
CA ILE A 100 -30.88 15.20 -0.56
C ILE A 100 -31.86 14.50 -1.53
N LEU A 101 -32.05 13.20 -1.32
CA LEU A 101 -33.14 12.44 -1.93
C LEU A 101 -34.11 11.96 -0.85
N HIS A 102 -35.40 12.05 -1.15
CA HIS A 102 -36.50 11.77 -0.22
C HIS A 102 -37.23 10.48 -0.59
N PRO A 103 -37.37 9.51 0.33
CA PRO A 103 -38.20 8.32 0.09
C PRO A 103 -39.67 8.68 -0.21
N PRO A 104 -40.43 7.80 -0.90
CA PRO A 104 -41.82 8.07 -1.28
C PRO A 104 -42.80 8.20 -0.11
N GLU A 105 -42.42 7.77 1.09
CA GLU A 105 -43.26 7.87 2.30
C GLU A 105 -43.50 9.34 2.72
N GLU A 106 -42.73 10.29 2.19
CA GLU A 106 -42.94 11.73 2.33
C GLU A 106 -43.97 12.32 1.32
N GLY A 107 -44.66 11.48 0.52
CA GLY A 107 -45.74 11.87 -0.39
C GLY A 107 -45.54 11.44 -1.85
N LYS A 108 -46.40 11.86 -2.79
CA LYS A 108 -46.30 11.48 -4.23
C LYS A 108 -45.34 12.35 -5.08
N ARG A 109 -44.91 13.51 -4.57
CA ARG A 109 -43.98 14.44 -5.23
C ARG A 109 -42.48 14.07 -5.20
N PRO A 110 -41.94 13.34 -4.20
CA PRO A 110 -40.53 13.02 -4.06
C PRO A 110 -39.90 12.31 -5.27
N VAL A 111 -40.62 11.40 -5.94
CA VAL A 111 -40.04 10.61 -7.05
C VAL A 111 -39.55 11.50 -8.20
N ARG A 112 -40.36 12.49 -8.60
CA ARG A 112 -40.00 13.42 -9.67
C ARG A 112 -38.93 14.42 -9.20
N GLU A 113 -39.07 14.93 -7.99
CA GLU A 113 -38.12 15.88 -7.39
C GLU A 113 -36.72 15.27 -7.23
N ASN A 114 -36.64 14.00 -6.81
CA ASN A 114 -35.39 13.25 -6.70
C ASN A 114 -34.68 13.11 -8.05
N LEU A 115 -35.41 12.82 -9.13
CA LEU A 115 -34.83 12.77 -10.47
C LEU A 115 -34.35 14.15 -10.92
N ASP A 116 -35.06 15.22 -10.59
CA ASP A 116 -34.67 16.58 -10.90
C ASP A 116 -33.40 17.03 -10.13
N LYS A 117 -33.01 16.33 -9.05
CA LYS A 117 -31.68 16.48 -8.41
C LYS A 117 -30.56 15.77 -9.15
N ILE A 118 -30.85 14.67 -9.84
CA ILE A 118 -29.84 13.86 -10.56
C ILE A 118 -29.57 14.42 -11.95
N VAL A 119 -30.63 14.79 -12.68
CA VAL A 119 -30.60 15.21 -14.09
C VAL A 119 -29.60 16.35 -14.39
N PRO A 120 -29.46 17.41 -13.57
CA PRO A 120 -28.53 18.51 -13.85
C PRO A 120 -27.06 18.06 -13.92
N HIS A 121 -26.71 17.00 -13.19
CA HIS A 121 -25.35 16.50 -13.04
C HIS A 121 -24.96 15.43 -14.07
N LEU A 122 -25.84 15.17 -15.06
CA LEU A 122 -25.61 14.21 -16.14
C LEU A 122 -25.43 14.91 -17.48
N ASP A 123 -24.72 14.23 -18.40
CA ASP A 123 -24.64 14.61 -19.80
C ASP A 123 -26.03 14.63 -20.46
N ARG A 124 -26.22 15.53 -21.43
CA ARG A 124 -27.53 15.78 -22.06
C ARG A 124 -28.21 14.51 -22.57
N ASP A 125 -27.43 13.62 -23.18
CA ASP A 125 -27.92 12.38 -23.80
C ASP A 125 -28.41 11.37 -22.75
N LEU A 126 -27.86 11.40 -21.54
CA LEU A 126 -28.25 10.50 -20.45
C LEU A 126 -29.51 10.97 -19.71
N ARG A 127 -29.86 12.25 -19.81
CA ARG A 127 -31.00 12.83 -19.08
C ARG A 127 -32.34 12.27 -19.53
N SER A 128 -32.55 12.15 -20.85
CA SER A 128 -33.79 11.59 -21.42
C SER A 128 -33.90 10.10 -21.11
N VAL A 129 -32.78 9.36 -21.24
CA VAL A 129 -32.70 7.93 -20.95
C VAL A 129 -33.01 7.65 -19.48
N LEU A 130 -32.44 8.42 -18.55
CA LEU A 130 -32.74 8.31 -17.12
C LEU A 130 -34.24 8.48 -16.85
N LYS A 131 -34.84 9.56 -17.38
CA LYS A 131 -36.27 9.85 -17.17
C LYS A 131 -37.16 8.75 -17.76
N GLN A 132 -36.80 8.20 -18.91
CA GLN A 132 -37.55 7.11 -19.53
C GLN A 132 -37.47 5.82 -18.71
N GLN A 133 -36.30 5.48 -18.17
CA GLN A 133 -36.08 4.22 -17.45
C GLN A 133 -36.56 4.26 -15.99
N LEU A 134 -36.37 5.39 -15.30
CA LEU A 134 -36.59 5.52 -13.85
C LEU A 134 -37.67 6.55 -13.47
N GLY A 135 -38.34 7.20 -14.44
CA GLY A 135 -39.28 8.31 -14.24
C GLY A 135 -40.42 8.10 -13.23
N GLY A 136 -40.82 6.84 -12.99
CA GLY A 136 -41.89 6.48 -12.05
C GLY A 136 -41.45 5.50 -10.95
N ARG A 137 -40.14 5.28 -10.78
CA ARG A 137 -39.61 4.33 -9.79
C ARG A 137 -39.05 5.06 -8.58
N ASP A 138 -39.11 4.44 -7.40
CA ASP A 138 -38.43 4.95 -6.22
C ASP A 138 -36.92 4.76 -6.35
N ILE A 139 -36.22 5.80 -6.78
CA ILE A 139 -34.76 5.75 -6.95
C ILE A 139 -33.98 5.70 -5.62
N THR A 140 -34.65 5.91 -4.47
CA THR A 140 -34.02 5.77 -3.15
C THR A 140 -33.91 4.31 -2.71
N ASP A 141 -34.78 3.44 -3.24
CA ASP A 141 -34.76 2.01 -2.97
C ASP A 141 -33.53 1.35 -3.62
N LEU A 142 -32.79 0.57 -2.83
CA LEU A 142 -31.63 -0.18 -3.30
C LEU A 142 -31.98 -1.25 -4.35
N ALA A 143 -33.24 -1.65 -4.48
CA ALA A 143 -33.71 -2.49 -5.57
C ALA A 143 -33.46 -1.87 -6.96
N HIS A 144 -33.55 -0.54 -7.07
CA HIS A 144 -33.32 0.21 -8.31
C HIS A 144 -31.87 0.69 -8.47
N TYR A 145 -31.06 0.59 -7.41
CA TYR A 145 -29.65 1.00 -7.44
C TYR A 145 -28.81 0.37 -8.56
N PRO A 146 -28.96 -0.94 -8.93
CA PRO A 146 -28.20 -1.52 -10.04
C PRO A 146 -28.45 -0.85 -11.40
N GLU A 147 -29.64 -0.31 -11.61
CA GLU A 147 -30.00 0.44 -12.83
C GLU A 147 -29.50 1.88 -12.74
N LEU A 148 -29.70 2.50 -11.58
CA LEU A 148 -29.34 3.89 -11.32
C LEU A 148 -27.83 4.15 -11.34
N VAL A 149 -27.01 3.22 -10.84
CA VAL A 149 -25.57 3.41 -10.75
C VAL A 149 -24.92 3.61 -12.13
N ARG A 150 -25.55 3.12 -13.21
CA ARG A 150 -25.11 3.36 -14.60
C ARG A 150 -25.11 4.84 -14.96
N PHE A 151 -25.93 5.65 -14.28
CA PHE A 151 -25.93 7.10 -14.42
C PHE A 151 -25.02 7.77 -13.38
N LEU A 152 -25.01 7.25 -12.14
CA LEU A 152 -24.18 7.83 -11.07
C LEU A 152 -22.67 7.78 -11.37
N VAL A 153 -22.20 6.82 -12.18
CA VAL A 153 -20.79 6.76 -12.61
C VAL A 153 -20.38 7.89 -13.57
N HIS A 154 -21.34 8.63 -14.13
CA HIS A 154 -21.09 9.82 -14.95
C HIS A 154 -21.04 11.11 -14.13
N MET A 155 -21.27 11.04 -12.82
CA MET A 155 -21.14 12.19 -11.93
C MET A 155 -19.73 12.32 -11.39
N ASP A 156 -19.27 13.56 -11.23
CA ASP A 156 -17.93 13.82 -10.69
C ASP A 156 -17.83 13.54 -9.18
N ARG A 157 -18.94 13.71 -8.47
CA ARG A 157 -19.05 13.68 -7.00
C ARG A 157 -19.67 12.39 -6.48
N ALA A 158 -19.62 12.19 -5.16
CA ALA A 158 -20.04 10.95 -4.55
C ALA A 158 -21.57 10.83 -4.45
N HIS A 159 -22.07 9.63 -4.19
CA HIS A 159 -23.45 9.41 -3.75
C HIS A 159 -23.47 8.82 -2.33
N VAL A 160 -24.61 9.01 -1.66
CA VAL A 160 -24.75 8.81 -0.20
C VAL A 160 -25.85 7.79 0.05
N MET A 161 -25.48 6.73 0.76
CA MET A 161 -26.43 5.80 1.34
C MET A 161 -26.49 5.99 2.84
N ALA A 162 -27.65 5.80 3.43
CA ALA A 162 -27.78 5.75 4.88
C ALA A 162 -29.05 4.99 5.26
N ARG A 163 -29.28 4.84 6.56
CA ARG A 163 -30.55 4.30 7.04
C ARG A 163 -31.64 5.37 6.95
N ASP A 164 -32.83 4.97 6.57
CA ASP A 164 -34.04 5.76 6.78
C ASP A 164 -34.54 5.62 8.23
N GLU A 165 -35.69 6.23 8.52
CA GLU A 165 -36.34 6.15 9.85
C GLU A 165 -36.79 4.73 10.21
N ALA A 166 -37.09 3.89 9.21
CA ALA A 166 -37.41 2.47 9.41
C ALA A 166 -36.16 1.60 9.64
N GLY A 167 -34.97 2.16 9.51
CA GLY A 167 -33.68 1.49 9.66
C GLY A 167 -33.20 0.75 8.41
N ASP A 168 -33.90 0.91 7.28
CA ASP A 168 -33.56 0.33 5.99
C ASP A 168 -32.55 1.20 5.26
N PHE A 169 -31.52 0.58 4.66
CA PHE A 169 -30.56 1.31 3.86
C PHE A 169 -31.19 1.77 2.54
N ARG A 170 -31.05 3.06 2.25
CA ARG A 170 -31.52 3.71 1.02
C ARG A 170 -30.46 4.62 0.44
N LEU A 171 -30.60 4.94 -0.85
CA LEU A 171 -29.88 6.04 -1.47
C LEU A 171 -30.56 7.36 -1.10
N LEU A 172 -29.95 8.13 -0.20
CA LEU A 172 -30.53 9.35 0.38
C LEU A 172 -29.80 10.63 -0.04
N GLY A 173 -28.77 10.51 -0.89
CA GLY A 173 -28.09 11.68 -1.40
C GLY A 173 -27.26 11.42 -2.65
N VAL A 174 -27.08 12.47 -3.44
CA VAL A 174 -26.23 12.49 -4.65
C VAL A 174 -25.35 13.73 -4.67
N TYR A 175 -24.40 13.75 -5.60
CA TYR A 175 -23.50 14.88 -5.82
C TYR A 175 -22.75 15.37 -4.55
N ALA A 176 -22.37 14.42 -3.70
CA ALA A 176 -21.77 14.65 -2.40
C ALA A 176 -20.29 15.04 -2.47
N SER A 177 -19.94 16.06 -1.69
CA SER A 177 -18.65 16.74 -1.70
C SER A 177 -17.82 16.36 -0.48
N PHE A 178 -16.95 15.36 -0.64
CA PHE A 178 -16.09 14.91 0.46
C PHE A 178 -15.08 16.00 0.87
N PRO A 179 -15.02 16.40 2.15
CA PRO A 179 -14.10 17.43 2.61
C PRO A 179 -12.64 17.07 2.36
N SER A 180 -11.92 17.97 1.70
CA SER A 180 -10.50 17.78 1.35
C SER A 180 -9.64 18.95 1.84
N ASP A 181 -9.21 18.91 3.09
CA ASP A 181 -8.20 19.84 3.62
C ASP A 181 -6.83 19.15 3.65
N LEU A 182 -6.27 18.95 2.45
CA LEU A 182 -5.04 18.18 2.28
C LEU A 182 -3.86 18.84 2.98
N ASP A 183 -3.67 20.14 2.81
CA ASP A 183 -2.50 20.85 3.32
C ASP A 183 -2.42 20.80 4.85
N ASN A 184 -3.52 21.09 5.55
CA ASN A 184 -3.53 21.00 7.01
C ASN A 184 -3.34 19.57 7.50
N GLU A 185 -3.91 18.57 6.80
CA GLU A 185 -3.71 17.16 7.14
C GLU A 185 -2.27 16.69 6.96
N LEU A 186 -1.60 17.11 5.89
CA LEU A 186 -0.18 16.81 5.65
C LEU A 186 0.69 17.46 6.72
N LYS A 187 0.46 18.74 7.01
CA LYS A 187 1.18 19.48 8.05
C LYS A 187 0.98 18.84 9.44
N ALA A 188 -0.25 18.49 9.80
CA ALA A 188 -0.57 17.86 11.08
C ALA A 188 0.04 16.45 11.18
N LEU A 189 -0.08 15.64 10.12
CA LEU A 189 0.49 14.29 10.10
C LEU A 189 2.02 14.34 10.15
N GLY A 190 2.68 15.14 9.31
CA GLY A 190 4.14 15.17 9.24
C GLY A 190 4.79 15.63 10.55
N ARG A 191 4.17 16.59 11.27
CA ARG A 191 4.57 16.93 12.64
C ARG A 191 4.41 15.75 13.61
N LYS A 192 3.29 15.04 13.55
CA LYS A 192 3.04 13.85 14.38
C LYS A 192 4.02 12.70 14.08
N LEU A 193 4.46 12.57 12.83
CA LEU A 193 5.49 11.60 12.42
C LEU A 193 6.92 12.05 12.78
N GLY A 194 7.09 13.32 13.18
CA GLY A 194 8.39 13.91 13.49
C GLY A 194 9.27 14.16 12.27
N LYS A 195 8.66 14.32 11.08
CA LYS A 195 9.36 14.59 9.81
C LYS A 195 9.79 16.05 9.69
N PHE A 196 9.01 16.98 10.23
CA PHE A 196 9.32 18.41 10.26
C PHE A 196 8.68 19.09 11.48
N LYS A 197 9.22 20.25 11.87
CA LYS A 197 8.71 21.10 12.95
C LYS A 197 7.90 22.28 12.37
N LYS A 198 7.21 23.03 13.23
CA LYS A 198 6.53 24.27 12.83
C LYS A 198 7.59 25.28 12.37
N LEU A 199 7.30 26.00 11.28
CA LEU A 199 8.20 27.00 10.66
C LEU A 199 9.53 26.47 10.08
N ASP A 200 9.69 25.15 9.96
CA ASP A 200 10.85 24.53 9.29
C ASP A 200 10.50 24.21 7.82
N SER A 201 10.61 25.23 6.97
CA SER A 201 10.26 25.12 5.54
C SER A 201 11.16 24.12 4.80
N ALA A 202 12.44 24.05 5.12
CA ALA A 202 13.40 23.17 4.44
C ALA A 202 13.08 21.70 4.69
N SER A 203 12.79 21.31 5.95
CA SER A 203 12.36 19.94 6.24
C SER A 203 10.95 19.65 5.70
N TYR A 204 10.05 20.64 5.67
CA TYR A 204 8.73 20.47 5.06
C TYR A 204 8.84 20.16 3.57
N GLU A 205 9.62 20.93 2.81
CA GLU A 205 9.83 20.72 1.37
C GLU A 205 10.41 19.33 1.08
N ARG A 206 11.41 18.91 1.85
CA ARG A 206 12.06 17.61 1.68
C ARG A 206 11.14 16.43 2.00
N GLU A 207 10.31 16.52 3.05
CA GLU A 207 9.57 15.37 3.59
C GLU A 207 8.07 15.37 3.27
N ARG A 208 7.48 16.49 2.80
CA ARG A 208 6.03 16.61 2.53
C ARG A 208 5.52 15.48 1.64
N GLU A 209 6.34 15.05 0.69
CA GLU A 209 5.95 14.06 -0.27
C GLU A 209 5.89 12.66 0.33
N PHE A 210 6.88 12.30 1.15
CA PHE A 210 6.82 11.08 1.93
C PHE A 210 5.55 11.06 2.80
N VAL A 211 5.26 12.18 3.48
CA VAL A 211 4.08 12.27 4.35
C VAL A 211 2.79 12.09 3.56
N TYR A 212 2.70 12.67 2.36
CA TYR A 212 1.54 12.50 1.49
C TYR A 212 1.41 11.06 0.99
N GLN A 213 2.50 10.45 0.53
CA GLN A 213 2.50 9.06 0.07
C GLN A 213 2.11 8.12 1.21
N PHE A 214 2.66 8.32 2.40
CA PHE A 214 2.34 7.53 3.59
C PHE A 214 0.87 7.69 3.99
N LEU A 215 0.32 8.92 3.95
CA LEU A 215 -1.09 9.17 4.21
C LEU A 215 -1.97 8.44 3.20
N MET A 216 -1.71 8.57 1.91
CA MET A 216 -2.54 7.94 0.87
C MET A 216 -2.44 6.42 0.94
N GLU A 217 -1.24 5.88 1.17
CA GLU A 217 -1.02 4.45 1.34
C GLU A 217 -1.80 3.90 2.55
N LEU A 218 -1.90 4.62 3.68
CA LEU A 218 -2.69 4.18 4.86
C LEU A 218 -4.17 3.91 4.52
N TYR A 219 -4.71 4.60 3.52
CA TYR A 219 -6.09 4.49 3.07
C TYR A 219 -6.20 3.76 1.73
N GLY A 220 -5.16 3.02 1.32
CA GLY A 220 -5.25 2.19 0.13
C GLY A 220 -5.13 2.94 -1.19
N PHE A 221 -4.81 4.24 -1.22
CA PHE A 221 -4.86 5.00 -2.47
C PHE A 221 -3.48 5.36 -3.00
N PRO A 222 -3.29 5.38 -4.34
CA PRO A 222 -2.19 6.12 -4.96
C PRO A 222 -2.48 7.63 -4.96
N ILE A 223 -1.42 8.45 -5.03
CA ILE A 223 -1.56 9.90 -5.28
C ILE A 223 -1.84 10.08 -6.78
N ALA A 224 -3.08 10.39 -7.15
CA ALA A 224 -3.45 10.45 -8.57
C ALA A 224 -4.60 11.41 -8.86
N SER A 225 -5.79 11.18 -8.29
CA SER A 225 -6.99 11.99 -8.54
C SER A 225 -7.58 12.53 -7.25
N GLU A 226 -8.29 13.66 -7.36
CA GLU A 226 -8.98 14.32 -6.24
C GLU A 226 -9.93 13.35 -5.54
N ARG A 227 -10.69 12.55 -6.30
CA ARG A 227 -11.63 11.54 -5.78
C ARG A 227 -11.00 10.56 -4.79
N ARG A 228 -9.76 10.11 -5.06
CA ARG A 228 -9.02 9.21 -4.17
C ARG A 228 -8.56 9.95 -2.93
N THR A 229 -8.03 11.15 -3.11
CA THR A 229 -7.58 12.00 -2.00
C THR A 229 -8.72 12.38 -1.08
N SER A 230 -9.86 12.84 -1.61
CA SER A 230 -11.04 13.20 -0.84
C SER A 230 -11.63 11.97 -0.12
N GLY A 231 -11.70 10.81 -0.78
CA GLY A 231 -12.08 9.55 -0.13
C GLY A 231 -11.19 9.18 1.06
N ALA A 232 -9.87 9.32 0.93
CA ALA A 232 -8.91 9.07 2.01
C ALA A 232 -9.07 10.05 3.19
N LEU A 233 -9.17 11.36 2.88
CA LEU A 233 -9.29 12.42 3.88
C LEU A 233 -10.63 12.35 4.61
N PHE A 234 -11.70 12.04 3.89
CA PHE A 234 -13.02 11.88 4.49
C PHE A 234 -13.09 10.66 5.40
N ALA A 235 -12.60 9.50 4.95
CA ALA A 235 -12.48 8.31 5.80
C ALA A 235 -11.66 8.59 7.07
N ARG A 236 -10.56 9.33 6.94
CA ARG A 236 -9.73 9.74 8.07
C ARG A 236 -10.50 10.62 9.07
N ARG A 237 -11.32 11.56 8.58
CA ARG A 237 -12.15 12.42 9.41
C ARG A 237 -13.24 11.62 10.11
N LEU A 238 -13.96 10.76 9.39
CA LEU A 238 -14.99 9.87 9.95
C LEU A 238 -14.42 8.92 11.01
N SER A 239 -13.24 8.32 10.77
CA SER A 239 -12.55 7.48 11.76
C SER A 239 -12.25 8.23 13.07
N ARG A 240 -11.90 9.52 13.01
CA ARG A 240 -11.67 10.33 14.22
C ARG A 240 -12.96 10.65 14.95
N LEU A 241 -14.06 10.83 14.22
CA LEU A 241 -15.41 11.01 14.76
C LEU A 241 -16.02 9.70 15.27
N LYS A 242 -15.33 8.56 15.10
CA LYS A 242 -15.82 7.21 15.44
C LYS A 242 -17.12 6.84 14.73
N GLU A 243 -17.34 7.42 13.55
CA GLU A 243 -18.49 7.13 12.71
C GLU A 243 -18.44 5.71 12.16
N GLN A 244 -19.60 5.10 11.97
CA GLN A 244 -19.74 3.79 11.31
C GLN A 244 -20.07 4.02 9.83
N TYR A 245 -19.07 3.82 8.98
CA TYR A 245 -19.19 4.13 7.56
C TYR A 245 -18.59 3.06 6.66
N LEU A 246 -19.01 3.06 5.41
CA LEU A 246 -18.39 2.36 4.29
C LEU A 246 -18.15 3.36 3.16
N ILE A 247 -16.89 3.58 2.78
CA ILE A 247 -16.55 4.36 1.58
C ILE A 247 -16.10 3.40 0.49
N LYS A 248 -16.62 3.55 -0.73
CA LYS A 248 -16.17 2.80 -1.90
C LYS A 248 -15.79 3.78 -3.00
N VAL A 249 -14.62 3.59 -3.59
CA VAL A 249 -14.08 4.42 -4.66
C VAL A 249 -13.61 3.53 -5.79
N LEU A 250 -14.11 3.78 -7.00
CA LEU A 250 -13.59 3.20 -8.24
C LEU A 250 -12.95 4.33 -9.05
N GLY A 251 -11.66 4.19 -9.36
CA GLY A 251 -10.95 5.14 -10.20
C GLY A 251 -10.72 4.59 -11.61
N ALA A 252 -10.96 5.42 -12.62
CA ALA A 252 -10.73 5.05 -14.02
C ALA A 252 -9.26 4.66 -14.27
N SER A 253 -8.30 5.35 -13.65
CA SER A 253 -6.86 5.08 -13.86
C SER A 253 -6.31 3.84 -13.14
N ASP A 254 -6.82 3.48 -11.96
CA ASP A 254 -6.34 2.30 -11.21
C ASP A 254 -7.24 1.08 -11.38
N ARG A 255 -8.43 1.23 -11.98
CA ARG A 255 -9.35 0.13 -12.36
C ARG A 255 -9.63 -0.82 -11.20
N THR A 256 -9.62 -0.23 -10.00
CA THR A 256 -9.67 -0.95 -8.73
C THR A 256 -10.76 -0.33 -7.88
N ILE A 257 -11.62 -1.18 -7.32
CA ILE A 257 -12.58 -0.76 -6.30
C ILE A 257 -11.85 -0.80 -4.96
N THR A 258 -11.61 0.37 -4.36
CA THR A 258 -11.07 0.49 -3.01
C THR A 258 -12.22 0.70 -2.03
N SER A 259 -12.33 -0.18 -1.03
CA SER A 259 -13.33 -0.12 0.04
C SER A 259 -12.65 0.22 1.37
N LEU A 260 -13.18 1.21 2.07
CA LEU A 260 -12.76 1.65 3.41
C LEU A 260 -13.91 1.43 4.39
N SER A 261 -13.78 0.45 5.28
CA SER A 261 -14.84 0.10 6.24
C SER A 261 -14.47 0.55 7.66
N GLY A 262 -15.24 1.49 8.22
CA GLY A 262 -15.09 2.03 9.56
C GLY A 262 -15.89 1.30 10.65
N PHE A 263 -16.39 0.09 10.37
CA PHE A 263 -17.36 -0.61 11.24
C PHE A 263 -16.85 -0.90 12.66
N GLU A 264 -15.56 -1.22 12.78
CA GLU A 264 -14.94 -1.69 14.03
C GLU A 264 -14.39 -0.56 14.93
N GLN A 265 -14.71 0.71 14.68
CA GLN A 265 -14.21 1.89 15.43
C GLN A 265 -12.70 1.87 15.74
N LYS A 266 -11.92 1.24 14.86
CA LYS A 266 -10.46 1.20 14.94
C LYS A 266 -9.87 2.55 14.51
N ARG A 267 -8.61 2.77 14.88
CA ARG A 267 -7.86 3.98 14.48
C ARG A 267 -7.81 4.20 12.96
N TYR A 268 -7.81 3.11 12.19
CA TYR A 268 -7.81 3.11 10.75
C TYR A 268 -8.95 2.20 10.25
N PRO A 269 -9.61 2.54 9.14
CA PRO A 269 -10.63 1.67 8.54
C PRO A 269 -10.00 0.40 7.97
N LEU A 270 -10.77 -0.66 7.83
CA LEU A 270 -10.38 -1.81 7.04
C LEU A 270 -10.24 -1.38 5.56
N VAL A 271 -9.09 -1.67 4.95
CA VAL A 271 -8.84 -1.39 3.53
C VAL A 271 -8.93 -2.70 2.74
N GLU A 272 -9.79 -2.72 1.73
CA GLU A 272 -9.93 -3.81 0.78
C GLU A 272 -9.85 -3.26 -0.65
N LYS A 273 -9.22 -4.00 -1.55
CA LYS A 273 -9.16 -3.69 -2.98
C LYS A 273 -9.67 -4.85 -3.80
N VAL A 274 -10.43 -4.57 -4.85
CA VAL A 274 -10.87 -5.56 -5.83
C VAL A 274 -10.55 -5.08 -7.24
N ALA A 275 -9.97 -5.97 -8.06
CA ALA A 275 -9.62 -5.69 -9.45
C ALA A 275 -9.63 -6.96 -10.31
N LEU A 276 -9.62 -6.77 -11.64
CA LEU A 276 -9.39 -7.82 -12.61
C LEU A 276 -7.91 -7.93 -12.92
N ILE A 277 -7.35 -9.14 -12.75
CA ILE A 277 -5.94 -9.41 -13.02
C ILE A 277 -5.77 -10.65 -13.91
N PRO A 278 -4.72 -10.71 -14.74
CA PRO A 278 -4.32 -11.93 -15.41
C PRO A 278 -3.45 -12.78 -14.48
N LEU A 279 -3.73 -14.09 -14.40
CA LEU A 279 -2.79 -15.04 -13.80
C LEU A 279 -1.64 -15.32 -14.78
N SER A 280 -0.42 -15.42 -14.24
CA SER A 280 0.73 -15.85 -15.04
C SER A 280 0.54 -17.29 -15.52
N PRO A 281 1.07 -17.67 -16.69
CA PRO A 281 0.96 -19.04 -17.21
C PRO A 281 1.43 -20.09 -16.21
N GLY A 282 2.62 -19.90 -15.62
CA GLY A 282 3.17 -20.86 -14.64
C GLY A 282 2.35 -20.98 -13.36
N LEU A 283 1.67 -19.91 -12.91
CA LEU A 283 0.77 -20.02 -11.77
C LEU A 283 -0.52 -20.76 -12.14
N ALA A 284 -1.05 -20.52 -13.34
CA ALA A 284 -2.22 -21.23 -13.84
C ALA A 284 -1.95 -22.74 -14.04
N GLU A 285 -0.78 -23.09 -14.56
CA GLU A 285 -0.33 -24.48 -14.73
C GLU A 285 -0.14 -25.20 -13.40
N ALA A 286 0.44 -24.53 -12.40
CA ALA A 286 0.62 -25.09 -11.07
C ALA A 286 -0.69 -25.25 -10.28
N HIS A 287 -1.77 -24.59 -10.72
CA HIS A 287 -3.06 -24.55 -10.04
C HIS A 287 -4.23 -24.84 -11.00
N PRO A 288 -4.32 -26.06 -11.57
CA PRO A 288 -5.38 -26.43 -12.51
C PRO A 288 -6.80 -26.30 -11.91
N GLN A 289 -6.93 -26.42 -10.59
CA GLN A 289 -8.19 -26.24 -9.86
C GLN A 289 -8.85 -24.88 -10.09
N ILE A 290 -8.09 -23.83 -10.44
CA ILE A 290 -8.66 -22.51 -10.78
C ILE A 290 -9.49 -22.59 -12.06
N ARG A 291 -9.01 -23.37 -13.05
CA ARG A 291 -9.72 -23.60 -14.30
C ARG A 291 -10.90 -24.54 -14.08
N GLU A 292 -10.65 -25.68 -13.42
CA GLU A 292 -11.65 -26.72 -13.18
C GLU A 292 -12.80 -26.20 -12.32
N GLY A 293 -12.48 -25.36 -11.32
CA GLY A 293 -13.46 -24.70 -10.46
C GLY A 293 -14.12 -23.47 -11.07
N GLY A 294 -13.86 -23.12 -12.34
CA GLY A 294 -14.58 -22.04 -13.04
C GLY A 294 -14.24 -20.60 -12.59
N PHE A 295 -13.12 -20.38 -11.90
CA PHE A 295 -12.76 -19.06 -11.35
C PHE A 295 -12.34 -18.02 -12.39
N TYR A 296 -12.15 -18.40 -13.65
CA TYR A 296 -11.80 -17.47 -14.72
C TYR A 296 -13.02 -16.69 -15.21
N VAL A 297 -12.91 -15.36 -15.21
CA VAL A 297 -13.78 -14.45 -15.97
C VAL A 297 -13.53 -14.63 -17.47
N ASP A 298 -12.26 -14.73 -17.85
CA ASP A 298 -11.82 -15.00 -19.22
C ASP A 298 -10.72 -16.07 -19.19
N PRO A 299 -11.03 -17.32 -19.57
CA PRO A 299 -10.05 -18.40 -19.59
C PRO A 299 -8.88 -18.18 -20.56
N LYS A 300 -9.08 -17.48 -21.68
CA LYS A 300 -8.02 -17.25 -22.69
C LYS A 300 -6.97 -16.29 -22.15
N ARG A 301 -7.41 -15.21 -21.51
CA ARG A 301 -6.54 -14.21 -20.87
C ARG A 301 -6.20 -14.55 -19.40
N ARG A 302 -6.70 -15.67 -18.88
CA ARG A 302 -6.56 -16.14 -17.48
C ARG A 302 -6.98 -15.07 -16.47
N VAL A 303 -8.06 -14.35 -16.77
CA VAL A 303 -8.52 -13.23 -15.96
C VAL A 303 -9.32 -13.74 -14.77
N VAL A 304 -8.98 -13.25 -13.58
CA VAL A 304 -9.68 -13.56 -12.34
C VAL A 304 -10.04 -12.27 -11.60
N ILE A 305 -11.03 -12.37 -10.71
CA ILE A 305 -11.42 -11.30 -9.79
C ILE A 305 -10.60 -11.45 -8.52
N LEU A 306 -9.60 -10.59 -8.30
CA LEU A 306 -8.76 -10.64 -7.11
C LEU A 306 -9.23 -9.60 -6.10
N LYS A 307 -9.53 -10.06 -4.88
CA LYS A 307 -9.71 -9.23 -3.69
C LYS A 307 -8.48 -9.30 -2.81
N VAL A 308 -8.06 -8.16 -2.26
CA VAL A 308 -6.92 -8.03 -1.36
C VAL A 308 -7.33 -7.26 -0.13
N THR A 309 -7.04 -7.80 1.05
CA THR A 309 -7.26 -7.14 2.33
C THR A 309 -5.94 -6.71 2.92
N TYR A 310 -5.90 -5.49 3.45
CA TYR A 310 -4.69 -4.88 3.99
C TYR A 310 -4.82 -4.58 5.48
N GLN A 311 -3.67 -4.50 6.14
CA GLN A 311 -3.50 -4.06 7.51
C GLN A 311 -2.59 -2.84 7.57
N GLN A 312 -3.04 -1.81 8.29
CA GLN A 312 -2.27 -0.61 8.54
C GLN A 312 -1.22 -0.77 9.61
N HIS A 313 -0.08 -0.11 9.41
CA HIS A 313 1.01 -0.01 10.37
C HIS A 313 1.20 1.41 10.87
N LYS A 314 1.54 1.53 12.15
CA LYS A 314 2.00 2.80 12.71
C LYS A 314 3.43 3.04 12.21
N TYR A 315 3.67 4.24 11.69
CA TYR A 315 5.01 4.67 11.32
C TYR A 315 5.98 4.60 12.50
N ASN A 316 7.11 3.93 12.29
CA ASN A 316 8.30 4.00 13.13
C ASN A 316 9.49 4.54 12.33
N ARG A 317 9.98 5.73 12.69
CA ARG A 317 11.13 6.38 12.04
C ARG A 317 12.44 5.63 12.18
N TYR A 318 12.50 4.67 13.10
CA TYR A 318 13.71 3.95 13.46
C TYR A 318 13.82 2.57 12.82
N ASN A 319 12.82 2.14 12.07
CA ASN A 319 12.94 0.92 11.28
C ASN A 319 13.99 1.13 10.18
N VAL A 320 14.82 0.12 9.94
CA VAL A 320 15.96 0.15 9.00
C VAL A 320 15.47 0.63 7.63
N LEU A 321 14.35 0.09 7.20
CA LEU A 321 13.51 0.68 6.17
C LEU A 321 12.31 1.33 6.86
N GLU A 322 12.00 2.58 6.51
CA GLU A 322 10.79 3.23 7.03
C GLU A 322 9.56 2.34 6.75
N ASP A 323 8.51 2.40 7.57
CA ASP A 323 7.36 1.47 7.45
C ASP A 323 6.50 1.69 6.22
N ARG A 324 6.04 0.59 5.61
CA ARG A 324 4.83 0.64 4.76
C ARG A 324 3.68 1.08 5.61
N ALA A 325 2.84 1.93 5.05
CA ALA A 325 1.58 2.21 5.69
C ALA A 325 0.70 0.96 5.72
N LEU A 326 0.84 0.04 4.74
CA LEU A 326 0.06 -1.19 4.64
C LEU A 326 0.89 -2.46 4.43
N SER A 327 0.38 -3.58 4.94
CA SER A 327 0.76 -4.93 4.49
C SER A 327 -0.45 -5.73 4.03
N ILE A 328 -0.25 -6.65 3.09
CA ILE A 328 -1.28 -7.59 2.68
C ILE A 328 -1.44 -8.67 3.75
N VAL A 329 -2.67 -8.87 4.22
CA VAL A 329 -3.03 -9.91 5.21
C VAL A 329 -3.81 -11.06 4.59
N ARG A 330 -4.63 -10.79 3.56
CA ARG A 330 -5.43 -11.80 2.87
C ARG A 330 -5.56 -11.43 1.41
N GLN A 331 -5.66 -12.44 0.56
CA GLN A 331 -5.99 -12.30 -0.85
C GLN A 331 -6.95 -13.44 -1.21
N GLU A 332 -7.88 -13.17 -2.11
CA GLU A 332 -8.92 -14.13 -2.46
C GLU A 332 -9.29 -13.97 -3.93
N ILE A 333 -9.38 -15.08 -4.65
CA ILE A 333 -10.03 -15.09 -5.95
C ILE A 333 -11.53 -15.27 -5.73
N ILE A 334 -12.33 -14.38 -6.31
CA ILE A 334 -13.79 -14.45 -6.26
C ILE A 334 -14.29 -15.19 -7.51
N HIS A 335 -15.10 -16.23 -7.30
CA HIS A 335 -15.73 -16.94 -8.39
C HIS A 335 -16.77 -16.06 -9.11
N PRO A 336 -16.75 -15.96 -10.45
CA PRO A 336 -17.55 -14.98 -11.20
C PRO A 336 -19.07 -15.21 -11.17
N TYR A 337 -19.55 -16.40 -10.79
CA TYR A 337 -20.99 -16.74 -10.83
C TYR A 337 -21.62 -16.94 -9.44
N HIS A 338 -21.09 -17.81 -8.59
CA HIS A 338 -21.60 -18.02 -7.23
C HIS A 338 -20.87 -17.22 -6.13
N GLY A 339 -19.82 -16.44 -6.47
CA GLY A 339 -19.14 -15.56 -5.52
C GLY A 339 -18.28 -16.23 -4.44
N GLY A 340 -18.06 -17.55 -4.56
CA GLY A 340 -17.19 -18.33 -3.66
C GLY A 340 -15.73 -17.86 -3.72
N ARG A 341 -14.94 -18.19 -2.70
CA ARG A 341 -13.59 -17.64 -2.50
C ARG A 341 -12.53 -18.73 -2.51
N GLU A 342 -11.48 -18.53 -3.29
CA GLU A 342 -10.23 -19.30 -3.21
C GLU A 342 -9.13 -18.41 -2.60
N ALA A 343 -8.64 -18.76 -1.41
CA ALA A 343 -7.72 -17.93 -0.61
C ALA A 343 -6.31 -18.52 -0.47
N ASN A 344 -6.09 -19.76 -0.90
CA ASN A 344 -4.83 -20.49 -0.69
C ASN A 344 -3.75 -20.15 -1.71
N LEU A 345 -4.05 -19.31 -2.71
CA LEU A 345 -3.12 -18.97 -3.77
C LEU A 345 -2.33 -17.69 -3.47
N ASN A 346 -0.99 -17.77 -3.50
CA ASN A 346 -0.11 -16.60 -3.36
C ASN A 346 0.20 -15.91 -4.69
N ILE A 347 -0.63 -14.93 -5.06
CA ILE A 347 -0.49 -14.19 -6.32
C ILE A 347 0.49 -13.00 -6.17
N LEU A 348 0.48 -12.35 -5.00
CA LEU A 348 1.14 -11.06 -4.80
C LEU A 348 2.53 -11.16 -4.17
N LYS A 349 2.75 -12.13 -3.26
CA LYS A 349 4.02 -12.27 -2.54
C LYS A 349 4.93 -13.37 -3.11
N ASP A 350 4.80 -13.71 -4.39
CA ASP A 350 5.62 -14.75 -5.00
C ASP A 350 7.06 -14.26 -5.29
N THR A 351 8.00 -14.75 -4.47
CA THR A 351 9.44 -14.50 -4.59
C THR A 351 10.00 -15.02 -5.92
N LYS A 352 9.57 -16.20 -6.38
CA LYS A 352 10.07 -16.81 -7.62
C LYS A 352 9.72 -15.95 -8.82
N ARG A 353 8.46 -15.50 -8.89
CA ARG A 353 8.02 -14.53 -9.90
C ARG A 353 8.84 -13.25 -9.88
N THR A 354 9.15 -12.73 -8.69
CA THR A 354 9.91 -11.48 -8.55
C THR A 354 11.34 -11.62 -9.08
N LEU A 355 11.99 -12.76 -8.84
CA LEU A 355 13.31 -13.05 -9.41
C LEU A 355 13.26 -13.28 -10.92
N LYS A 356 12.22 -13.94 -11.43
CA LYS A 356 12.00 -14.08 -12.87
C LYS A 356 11.80 -12.73 -13.54
N GLU A 357 10.93 -11.88 -13.00
CA GLU A 357 10.70 -10.53 -13.50
C GLU A 357 12.01 -9.72 -13.53
N LEU A 358 12.82 -9.81 -12.46
CA LEU A 358 14.14 -9.17 -12.42
C LEU A 358 15.08 -9.71 -13.50
N THR A 359 15.03 -11.02 -13.78
CA THR A 359 15.84 -11.67 -14.82
C THR A 359 15.44 -11.16 -16.19
N ASP A 360 14.14 -11.11 -16.49
CA ASP A 360 13.60 -10.61 -17.75
C ASP A 360 13.98 -9.13 -17.96
N ILE A 361 13.93 -8.30 -16.91
CA ILE A 361 14.36 -6.90 -16.95
C ILE A 361 15.85 -6.80 -17.27
N VAL A 362 16.69 -7.58 -16.59
CA VAL A 362 18.15 -7.59 -16.78
C VAL A 362 18.54 -8.01 -18.20
N ARG A 363 17.81 -8.97 -18.78
CA ARG A 363 18.01 -9.44 -20.16
C ARG A 363 17.47 -8.48 -21.22
N GLY A 364 16.58 -7.55 -20.85
CA GLY A 364 15.90 -6.65 -21.79
C GLY A 364 14.69 -7.30 -22.47
N GLU A 365 14.16 -8.37 -21.88
CA GLU A 365 13.04 -9.17 -22.38
C GLU A 365 11.71 -8.80 -21.69
N HIS A 366 11.75 -7.91 -20.69
CA HIS A 366 10.57 -7.53 -19.93
C HIS A 366 9.65 -6.60 -20.75
N SER A 367 8.37 -6.97 -20.80
CA SER A 367 7.32 -6.28 -21.57
C SER A 367 6.30 -5.51 -20.71
N GLY A 368 6.60 -5.28 -19.42
CA GLY A 368 5.76 -4.47 -18.53
C GLY A 368 6.14 -2.99 -18.54
N SER A 369 5.35 -2.17 -17.85
CA SER A 369 5.62 -0.73 -17.71
C SER A 369 5.94 -0.33 -16.27
N ILE A 370 6.67 0.76 -16.08
CA ILE A 370 6.92 1.34 -14.76
C ILE A 370 7.14 2.84 -14.88
N THR A 371 6.71 3.60 -13.87
CA THR A 371 6.99 5.02 -13.81
C THR A 371 8.37 5.27 -13.20
N TYR A 372 9.23 5.93 -13.96
CA TYR A 372 10.52 6.46 -13.50
C TYR A 372 10.38 7.95 -13.14
N ARG A 373 10.91 8.33 -11.97
CA ARG A 373 10.90 9.73 -11.43
C ARG A 373 9.57 10.48 -11.51
N ARG A 374 8.44 9.77 -11.53
CA ARG A 374 7.07 10.31 -11.53
C ARG A 374 6.66 11.10 -12.78
N SER A 375 7.43 11.02 -13.86
CA SER A 375 7.12 11.66 -15.14
C SER A 375 7.19 10.67 -16.29
N ASP A 376 8.15 9.76 -16.25
CA ASP A 376 8.52 8.96 -17.42
C ASP A 376 7.90 7.58 -17.30
N LEU A 377 6.93 7.27 -18.16
CA LEU A 377 6.42 5.91 -18.31
C LEU A 377 7.38 5.11 -19.18
N ILE A 378 8.10 4.18 -18.56
CA ILE A 378 9.01 3.27 -19.28
C ILE A 378 8.23 2.01 -19.62
N THR A 379 8.19 1.63 -20.90
CA THR A 379 7.45 0.46 -21.42
C THR A 379 8.36 -0.58 -22.08
N SER A 380 9.67 -0.30 -22.14
CA SER A 380 10.68 -1.13 -22.80
C SER A 380 11.89 -1.32 -21.87
N THR A 381 12.61 -2.42 -22.05
CA THR A 381 13.90 -2.70 -21.39
C THR A 381 15.01 -2.99 -22.40
N LYS A 382 14.78 -2.65 -23.69
CA LYS A 382 15.66 -3.00 -24.80
C LYS A 382 16.98 -2.24 -24.76
N THR A 383 16.94 -0.92 -24.61
CA THR A 383 18.16 -0.09 -24.54
C THR A 383 18.74 -0.04 -23.13
N HIS A 384 20.05 0.26 -22.99
CA HIS A 384 20.67 0.41 -21.68
C HIS A 384 20.07 1.54 -20.85
N GLU A 385 19.71 2.66 -21.48
CA GLU A 385 19.05 3.80 -20.81
C GLU A 385 17.70 3.38 -20.22
N GLU A 386 16.82 2.81 -21.05
CA GLU A 386 15.50 2.32 -20.62
C GLU A 386 15.63 1.28 -19.53
N ARG A 387 16.54 0.30 -19.70
CA ARG A 387 16.76 -0.77 -18.73
C ARG A 387 17.25 -0.23 -17.38
N LEU A 388 18.14 0.75 -17.37
CA LEU A 388 18.62 1.37 -16.14
C LEU A 388 17.52 2.21 -15.45
N LYS A 389 16.74 2.98 -16.21
CA LYS A 389 15.55 3.69 -15.68
C LYS A 389 14.56 2.71 -15.06
N PHE A 390 14.28 1.61 -15.76
CA PHE A 390 13.39 0.54 -15.29
C PHE A 390 13.91 -0.09 -14.00
N LEU A 391 15.18 -0.53 -13.98
CA LEU A 391 15.80 -1.13 -12.79
C LEU A 391 15.80 -0.17 -11.61
N SER A 392 16.09 1.11 -11.81
CA SER A 392 16.06 2.12 -10.76
C SER A 392 14.66 2.22 -10.12
N ALA A 393 13.63 2.39 -10.94
CA ALA A 393 12.24 2.46 -10.48
C ALA A 393 11.80 1.15 -9.79
N TRP A 394 12.15 0.01 -10.38
CA TRP A 394 11.77 -1.31 -9.87
C TRP A 394 12.42 -1.61 -8.52
N LEU A 395 13.70 -1.28 -8.35
CA LEU A 395 14.41 -1.42 -7.07
C LEU A 395 13.81 -0.51 -6.00
N ALA A 396 13.43 0.73 -6.35
CA ALA A 396 12.76 1.63 -5.42
C ALA A 396 11.41 1.05 -4.94
N LYS A 397 10.57 0.57 -5.87
CA LYS A 397 9.26 -0.04 -5.56
C LYS A 397 9.39 -1.29 -4.70
N ASN A 398 10.35 -2.14 -5.05
CA ASN A 398 10.55 -3.43 -4.39
C ASN A 398 11.54 -3.37 -3.22
N GLN A 399 12.04 -2.18 -2.85
CA GLN A 399 13.09 -2.00 -1.86
C GLN A 399 12.79 -2.73 -0.54
N ARG A 400 11.56 -2.60 -0.04
CA ARG A 400 11.14 -3.27 1.19
C ARG A 400 10.98 -4.77 1.07
N ARG A 401 10.54 -5.27 -0.09
CA ARG A 401 10.43 -6.71 -0.33
C ARG A 401 11.82 -7.34 -0.37
N LEU A 402 12.71 -6.76 -1.17
CA LEU A 402 14.11 -7.17 -1.28
C LEU A 402 14.84 -7.05 0.06
N GLY A 403 14.62 -5.96 0.79
CA GLY A 403 15.17 -5.76 2.12
C GLY A 403 14.59 -6.68 3.19
N ALA A 404 13.46 -7.35 2.93
CA ALA A 404 12.82 -8.33 3.83
C ALA A 404 13.10 -9.79 3.44
N TYR A 405 13.70 -10.05 2.28
CA TYR A 405 14.05 -11.39 1.83
C TYR A 405 15.06 -12.05 2.77
N GLY A 406 15.00 -13.39 2.84
CA GLY A 406 16.06 -14.17 3.44
C GLY A 406 17.38 -13.98 2.69
N GLN A 407 18.49 -14.23 3.38
CA GLN A 407 19.83 -13.97 2.88
C GLN A 407 20.11 -14.65 1.52
N GLU A 408 19.72 -15.91 1.37
CA GLU A 408 19.91 -16.67 0.13
C GLU A 408 19.18 -16.04 -1.07
N THR A 409 17.92 -15.66 -0.87
CA THR A 409 17.10 -15.05 -1.93
C THR A 409 17.63 -13.68 -2.31
N PHE A 410 18.06 -12.87 -1.34
CA PHE A 410 18.66 -11.58 -1.60
C PHE A 410 19.98 -11.71 -2.37
N GLU A 411 20.84 -12.65 -1.99
CA GLU A 411 22.10 -12.91 -2.70
C GLU A 411 21.85 -13.40 -4.14
N ALA A 412 20.80 -14.19 -4.38
CA ALA A 412 20.39 -14.55 -5.74
C ALA A 412 19.99 -13.31 -6.57
N ALA A 413 19.17 -12.42 -6.02
CA ALA A 413 18.78 -11.16 -6.67
C ALA A 413 20.00 -10.25 -6.96
N LYS A 414 20.91 -10.15 -5.99
CA LYS A 414 22.15 -9.37 -6.09
C LYS A 414 23.08 -9.91 -7.17
N LYS A 415 23.25 -11.24 -7.26
CA LYS A 415 24.02 -11.89 -8.33
C LYS A 415 23.43 -11.58 -9.71
N LEU A 416 22.11 -11.66 -9.87
CA LEU A 416 21.41 -11.32 -11.12
C LEU A 416 21.59 -9.85 -11.53
N LEU A 417 21.56 -8.92 -10.57
CA LEU A 417 21.81 -7.51 -10.86
C LEU A 417 23.26 -7.28 -11.28
N ASN A 418 24.21 -7.88 -10.56
CA ASN A 418 25.63 -7.73 -10.84
C ASN A 418 26.06 -8.36 -12.17
N SER A 419 25.38 -9.42 -12.63
CA SER A 419 25.65 -9.99 -13.95
C SER A 419 25.44 -9.00 -15.10
N TYR A 420 24.61 -7.96 -14.90
CA TYR A 420 24.44 -6.86 -15.83
C TYR A 420 25.28 -5.64 -15.47
N LEU A 421 25.20 -5.17 -14.22
CA LEU A 421 25.82 -3.90 -13.79
C LEU A 421 27.35 -3.92 -13.83
N SER A 422 27.96 -5.10 -13.75
CA SER A 422 29.42 -5.29 -13.76
C SER A 422 29.96 -5.90 -15.05
N GLN A 423 29.12 -6.09 -16.08
CA GLN A 423 29.54 -6.68 -17.34
C GLN A 423 30.45 -5.74 -18.12
N ARG A 424 31.61 -6.26 -18.57
CA ARG A 424 32.63 -5.46 -19.26
C ARG A 424 32.16 -4.97 -20.62
N ASP A 425 31.38 -5.78 -21.33
CA ASP A 425 30.89 -5.47 -22.68
C ASP A 425 29.92 -4.28 -22.70
N TYR A 426 29.26 -3.99 -21.58
CA TYR A 426 28.30 -2.90 -21.46
C TYR A 426 28.92 -1.56 -21.02
N ARG A 427 30.25 -1.51 -20.85
CA ARG A 427 30.95 -0.31 -20.36
C ARG A 427 30.68 0.93 -21.20
N GLU A 428 30.67 0.82 -22.53
CA GLU A 428 30.40 1.97 -23.39
C GLU A 428 28.97 2.50 -23.19
N GLY A 429 27.99 1.60 -23.10
CA GLY A 429 26.59 1.93 -22.81
C GLY A 429 26.41 2.58 -21.42
N PHE A 430 27.15 2.11 -20.42
CA PHE A 430 27.15 2.69 -19.08
C PHE A 430 27.87 4.04 -19.01
N THR A 431 28.94 4.25 -19.77
CA THR A 431 29.61 5.56 -19.87
C THR A 431 28.67 6.63 -20.44
N LYS A 432 27.90 6.28 -21.48
CA LYS A 432 26.85 7.17 -22.03
C LYS A 432 25.73 7.46 -21.01
N ASN A 433 25.45 6.53 -20.11
CA ASN A 433 24.38 6.60 -19.11
C ASN A 433 24.91 6.66 -17.67
N ARG A 434 26.02 7.38 -17.43
CA ARG A 434 26.80 7.28 -16.19
C ARG A 434 25.99 7.53 -14.92
N GLU A 435 25.15 8.56 -14.95
CA GLU A 435 24.34 8.94 -13.79
C GLU A 435 23.25 7.90 -13.49
N LEU A 436 22.64 7.29 -14.52
CA LEU A 436 21.65 6.22 -14.35
C LEU A 436 22.30 4.94 -13.82
N HIS A 437 23.47 4.56 -14.36
CA HIS A 437 24.22 3.41 -13.86
C HIS A 437 24.60 3.59 -12.40
N ARG A 438 25.13 4.78 -12.05
CA ARG A 438 25.46 5.15 -10.67
C ARG A 438 24.24 5.09 -9.75
N GLU A 439 23.08 5.59 -10.18
CA GLU A 439 21.84 5.54 -9.39
C GLU A 439 21.45 4.09 -9.07
N VAL A 440 21.45 3.19 -10.06
CA VAL A 440 21.08 1.78 -9.85
C VAL A 440 22.08 1.07 -8.92
N VAL A 441 23.38 1.31 -9.10
CA VAL A 441 24.42 0.75 -8.24
C VAL A 441 24.27 1.25 -6.80
N GLN A 442 23.99 2.54 -6.59
CA GLN A 442 23.75 3.11 -5.26
C GLN A 442 22.52 2.50 -4.58
N ARG A 443 21.42 2.26 -5.33
CA ARG A 443 20.23 1.59 -4.79
C ARG A 443 20.53 0.16 -4.34
N LEU A 444 21.30 -0.59 -5.14
CA LEU A 444 21.72 -1.95 -4.77
C LEU A 444 22.64 -1.94 -3.53
N ALA A 445 23.59 -1.00 -3.47
CA ALA A 445 24.47 -0.83 -2.31
C ALA A 445 23.67 -0.51 -1.03
N TYR A 446 22.71 0.41 -1.11
CA TYR A 446 21.82 0.74 0.01
C TYR A 446 21.03 -0.49 0.48
N LEU A 447 20.46 -1.27 -0.45
CA LEU A 447 19.73 -2.49 -0.13
C LEU A 447 20.61 -3.55 0.55
N ASN A 448 21.86 -3.68 0.12
CA ASN A 448 22.82 -4.59 0.75
C ASN A 448 23.11 -4.16 2.20
N GLN A 449 23.25 -2.87 2.46
CA GLN A 449 23.43 -2.33 3.82
C GLN A 449 22.18 -2.50 4.70
N VAL A 450 20.99 -2.34 4.13
CA VAL A 450 19.73 -2.67 4.81
C VAL A 450 19.69 -4.13 5.25
N GLN A 451 20.05 -5.04 4.35
CA GLN A 451 20.13 -6.48 4.65
C GLN A 451 21.16 -6.80 5.73
N GLN A 452 22.29 -6.09 5.74
CA GLN A 452 23.28 -6.21 6.81
C GLN A 452 22.73 -5.81 8.19
N LEU A 453 21.81 -4.84 8.26
CA LEU A 453 21.21 -4.38 9.53
C LEU A 453 20.01 -5.20 10.00
N GLN A 454 19.47 -6.11 9.18
CA GLN A 454 18.33 -6.95 9.53
C GLN A 454 18.50 -7.75 10.84
N PRO A 455 19.65 -8.41 11.11
CA PRO A 455 19.84 -9.16 12.34
C PRO A 455 19.71 -8.25 13.58
N LEU A 456 20.32 -7.08 13.54
CA LEU A 456 20.26 -6.10 14.62
C LEU A 456 18.84 -5.55 14.83
N GLU A 457 18.11 -5.27 13.74
CA GLU A 457 16.70 -4.85 13.83
C GLU A 457 15.82 -5.91 14.50
N LYS A 458 16.05 -7.19 14.21
CA LYS A 458 15.33 -8.30 14.85
C LYS A 458 15.61 -8.39 16.35
N LEU A 459 16.84 -8.11 16.79
CA LEU A 459 17.22 -8.10 18.22
C LEU A 459 16.56 -6.94 18.98
N ALA A 460 16.45 -5.77 18.35
CA ALA A 460 15.89 -4.56 18.96
C ALA A 460 14.36 -4.57 19.13
N GLN A 461 13.63 -5.51 18.52
CA GLN A 461 12.15 -5.59 18.58
C GLN A 461 11.66 -6.78 19.45
N PRO A 462 11.61 -6.64 20.80
CA PRO A 462 11.12 -7.67 21.72
C PRO A 462 9.73 -8.22 21.36
N GLY A 463 9.56 -9.54 21.54
CA GLY A 463 8.23 -10.17 21.68
C GLY A 463 7.55 -10.65 20.39
N LYS A 464 7.66 -9.95 19.27
CA LYS A 464 6.97 -10.36 18.02
C LYS A 464 7.77 -11.30 17.11
N ARG A 465 9.11 -11.21 17.14
CA ARG A 465 10.00 -11.97 16.21
C ARG A 465 10.87 -13.02 16.91
N GLN A 466 11.09 -12.88 18.22
CA GLN A 466 11.93 -13.80 19.00
C GLN A 466 11.33 -13.99 20.42
N PRO A 467 10.29 -14.84 20.56
CA PRO A 467 9.75 -15.20 21.86
C PRO A 467 10.84 -15.86 22.72
N GLY A 468 10.93 -15.49 24.00
CA GLY A 468 11.84 -16.13 24.95
C GLY A 468 13.30 -15.66 24.95
N LEU A 469 13.70 -14.73 24.07
CA LEU A 469 15.07 -14.20 24.10
C LEU A 469 15.24 -13.15 25.22
N GLY A 470 15.96 -13.51 26.28
CA GLY A 470 16.23 -12.64 27.43
C GLY A 470 17.08 -11.41 27.08
N PRO A 471 16.98 -10.30 27.85
CA PRO A 471 17.72 -9.06 27.61
C PRO A 471 19.24 -9.25 27.51
N SER A 472 19.86 -9.99 28.43
CA SER A 472 21.33 -10.19 28.43
C SER A 472 21.83 -10.94 27.20
N ARG A 473 21.05 -11.92 26.69
CA ARG A 473 21.39 -12.65 25.47
C ARG A 473 21.25 -11.76 24.23
N ARG A 474 20.27 -10.85 24.21
CA ARG A 474 20.16 -9.84 23.13
C ARG A 474 21.34 -8.90 23.10
N LEU A 475 21.79 -8.44 24.28
CA LEU A 475 22.99 -7.62 24.39
C LEU A 475 24.21 -8.37 23.83
N ALA A 476 24.44 -9.61 24.25
CA ALA A 476 25.57 -10.41 23.78
C ALA A 476 25.56 -10.55 22.25
N LEU A 477 24.41 -10.86 21.65
CA LEU A 477 24.27 -10.97 20.19
C LEU A 477 24.46 -9.61 19.48
N ALA A 478 24.04 -8.51 20.09
CA ALA A 478 24.24 -7.18 19.54
C ALA A 478 25.73 -6.77 19.57
N VAL A 479 26.45 -7.11 20.64
CA VAL A 479 27.91 -6.87 20.73
C VAL A 479 28.65 -7.73 19.71
N ALA A 480 28.34 -9.02 19.62
CA ALA A 480 28.93 -9.90 18.60
C ALA A 480 28.69 -9.38 17.18
N PHE A 481 27.48 -8.90 16.90
CA PHE A 481 27.17 -8.25 15.62
C PHE A 481 28.05 -7.03 15.35
N LEU A 482 28.31 -6.19 16.35
CA LEU A 482 29.21 -5.04 16.21
C LEU A 482 30.64 -5.48 15.90
N GLU A 483 31.15 -6.48 16.62
CA GLU A 483 32.51 -6.99 16.44
C GLU A 483 32.71 -7.61 15.06
N GLU A 484 31.78 -8.43 14.60
CA GLU A 484 31.82 -9.07 13.27
C GLU A 484 31.74 -8.05 12.12
N ASN A 485 31.13 -6.88 12.35
CA ASN A 485 30.85 -5.89 11.31
C ASN A 485 31.59 -4.55 11.52
N GLN A 486 32.56 -4.49 12.43
CA GLN A 486 33.28 -3.26 12.80
C GLN A 486 33.90 -2.52 11.61
N ASP A 487 34.44 -3.25 10.63
CA ASP A 487 35.07 -2.65 9.44
C ASP A 487 34.04 -2.18 8.40
N ARG A 488 32.78 -2.60 8.51
CA ARG A 488 31.72 -2.34 7.50
C ARG A 488 30.70 -1.31 7.96
N LEU A 489 30.27 -1.36 9.22
CA LEU A 489 29.23 -0.47 9.76
C LEU A 489 29.57 1.03 9.67
N PRO A 490 30.82 1.48 9.82
CA PRO A 490 31.19 2.88 9.59
C PRO A 490 30.91 3.38 8.17
N TYR A 491 30.86 2.47 7.18
CA TYR A 491 30.55 2.76 5.78
C TYR A 491 29.07 2.62 5.45
N LEU A 492 28.19 2.62 6.45
CA LEU A 492 26.75 2.72 6.21
C LEU A 492 26.35 4.11 5.75
N TYR A 493 25.37 4.21 4.84
CA TYR A 493 24.79 5.50 4.48
C TYR A 493 24.37 6.26 5.75
N PRO A 494 24.49 7.61 5.80
CA PRO A 494 24.31 8.37 7.04
C PRO A 494 22.99 8.11 7.76
N ASP A 495 21.89 7.92 7.03
CA ASP A 495 20.59 7.57 7.58
C ASP A 495 20.57 6.15 8.17
N LEU A 496 21.17 5.17 7.50
CA LEU A 496 21.30 3.79 7.99
C LEU A 496 22.22 3.70 9.21
N PHE A 497 23.31 4.46 9.25
CA PHE A 497 24.19 4.53 10.41
C PHE A 497 23.47 5.10 11.63
N LYS A 498 22.70 6.18 11.45
CA LYS A 498 21.85 6.74 12.50
C LYS A 498 20.83 5.73 13.02
N LYS A 499 20.21 4.94 12.13
CA LYS A 499 19.29 3.86 12.52
C LYS A 499 20.00 2.74 13.26
N CYS A 500 21.18 2.32 12.81
CA CYS A 500 22.04 1.34 13.49
C CYS A 500 22.31 1.77 14.95
N CYS A 501 22.76 3.02 15.14
CA CYS A 501 22.98 3.58 16.47
C CYS A 501 21.72 3.51 17.34
N HIS A 502 20.57 3.88 16.77
CA HIS A 502 19.31 3.85 17.51
C HIS A 502 18.86 2.43 17.90
N LEU A 503 19.04 1.43 17.03
CA LEU A 503 18.71 0.04 17.33
C LEU A 503 19.55 -0.48 18.51
N LEU A 504 20.84 -0.12 18.55
CA LEU A 504 21.72 -0.44 19.67
C LEU A 504 21.27 0.27 20.94
N ASP A 505 20.97 1.57 20.84
CA ASP A 505 20.43 2.34 21.96
C ASP A 505 19.17 1.67 22.53
N GLN A 506 18.22 1.23 21.69
CA GLN A 506 17.01 0.53 22.15
C GLN A 506 17.32 -0.72 22.97
N ILE A 507 18.33 -1.49 22.57
CA ILE A 507 18.76 -2.70 23.30
C ILE A 507 19.38 -2.30 24.65
N TRP A 508 20.20 -1.24 24.68
CA TRP A 508 20.85 -0.76 25.91
C TRP A 508 19.92 -0.01 26.87
N HIS A 509 18.80 0.53 26.39
CA HIS A 509 17.85 1.28 27.20
C HIS A 509 17.05 0.41 28.18
N TYR A 510 17.30 -0.90 28.23
CA TYR A 510 16.72 -1.79 29.22
C TYR A 510 17.08 -1.32 30.65
N PRO A 511 16.11 -1.16 31.57
CA PRO A 511 16.33 -0.52 32.88
C PRO A 511 17.51 -1.10 33.66
N TYR A 512 17.62 -2.43 33.72
CA TYR A 512 18.71 -3.12 34.41
C TYR A 512 20.11 -2.78 33.86
N PHE A 513 20.24 -2.55 32.54
CA PHE A 513 21.53 -2.18 31.95
C PHE A 513 21.93 -0.75 32.31
N LYS A 514 20.95 0.15 32.48
CA LYS A 514 21.22 1.53 32.90
C LYS A 514 21.73 1.57 34.34
N GLU A 515 21.12 0.80 35.22
CA GLU A 515 21.55 0.66 36.61
C GLU A 515 22.98 0.10 36.68
N LEU A 516 23.24 -0.98 35.95
CA LEU A 516 24.55 -1.64 35.94
C LEU A 516 25.67 -0.74 35.39
N LEU A 517 25.36 0.12 34.40
CA LEU A 517 26.30 1.09 33.84
C LEU A 517 26.53 2.33 34.71
N ALA A 518 25.68 2.56 35.72
CA ALA A 518 25.84 3.66 36.67
C ALA A 518 26.77 3.29 37.84
N GLU A 519 27.12 2.01 38.00
CA GLU A 519 28.08 1.55 39.00
C GLU A 519 29.51 2.02 38.67
N GLU A 520 30.23 2.58 39.65
CA GLU A 520 31.59 3.11 39.47
C GLU A 520 32.65 2.02 39.27
N SER A 521 32.35 0.78 39.64
CA SER A 521 33.29 -0.35 39.58
C SER A 521 32.62 -1.64 39.08
N PRO A 522 33.39 -2.61 38.55
CA PRO A 522 32.84 -3.87 38.06
C PRO A 522 32.05 -4.62 39.15
N PRO A 523 30.84 -5.11 38.85
CA PRO A 523 30.07 -5.91 39.79
C PRO A 523 30.84 -7.17 40.25
N THR A 524 30.71 -7.54 41.52
CA THR A 524 31.37 -8.74 42.08
C THR A 524 30.71 -10.06 41.65
N SER A 525 29.40 -10.05 41.34
CA SER A 525 28.69 -11.23 40.86
C SER A 525 29.15 -11.64 39.44
N PRO A 526 29.51 -12.91 39.19
CA PRO A 526 30.01 -13.36 37.88
C PRO A 526 29.03 -13.13 36.72
N PHE A 527 27.72 -13.23 36.96
CA PHE A 527 26.72 -12.93 35.93
C PHE A 527 26.65 -11.42 35.64
N ARG A 528 26.56 -10.59 36.69
CA ARG A 528 26.50 -9.13 36.56
C ARG A 528 27.75 -8.59 35.88
N ARG A 529 28.93 -9.10 36.26
CA ARG A 529 30.22 -8.74 35.66
C ARG A 529 30.25 -9.00 34.17
N ARG A 530 29.84 -10.19 33.71
CA ARG A 530 29.75 -10.52 32.27
C ARG A 530 28.83 -9.57 31.51
N VAL A 531 27.68 -9.21 32.08
CA VAL A 531 26.76 -8.25 31.44
C VAL A 531 27.38 -6.85 31.40
N TRP A 532 28.05 -6.43 32.46
CA TRP A 532 28.76 -5.16 32.53
C TRP A 532 29.90 -5.07 31.51
N ASP A 533 30.74 -6.10 31.41
CA ASP A 533 31.83 -6.19 30.42
C ASP A 533 31.28 -6.05 28.99
N LEU A 534 30.16 -6.72 28.67
CA LEU A 534 29.49 -6.59 27.37
C LEU A 534 28.96 -5.17 27.12
N LEU A 535 28.41 -4.50 28.14
CA LEU A 535 27.93 -3.12 28.01
C LEU A 535 29.07 -2.14 27.77
N VAL A 536 30.18 -2.28 28.49
CA VAL A 536 31.39 -1.46 28.32
C VAL A 536 31.95 -1.68 26.91
N ARG A 537 32.18 -2.94 26.53
CA ARG A 537 32.68 -3.30 25.21
C ARG A 537 31.81 -2.77 24.08
N GLY A 538 30.49 -2.91 24.21
CA GLY A 538 29.53 -2.39 23.23
C GLY A 538 29.59 -0.87 23.07
N LYS A 539 29.78 -0.12 24.18
CA LYS A 539 29.92 1.34 24.16
C LYS A 539 31.22 1.77 23.47
N GLU A 540 32.34 1.11 23.76
CA GLU A 540 33.63 1.37 23.11
C GLU A 540 33.55 1.18 21.60
N LEU A 541 33.05 0.01 21.16
CA LEU A 541 32.86 -0.31 19.75
C LEU A 541 32.01 0.75 19.04
N LEU A 542 30.89 1.17 19.66
CA LEU A 542 30.04 2.19 19.06
C LEU A 542 30.72 3.56 19.01
N ALA A 543 31.49 3.93 20.03
CA ALA A 543 32.23 5.19 20.04
C ALA A 543 33.28 5.23 18.91
N ASP A 544 34.03 4.15 18.74
CA ASP A 544 35.00 3.99 17.67
C ASP A 544 34.34 4.06 16.29
N MET A 545 33.23 3.33 16.11
CA MET A 545 32.46 3.37 14.87
C MET A 545 31.90 4.76 14.56
N LYS A 546 31.41 5.51 15.56
CA LYS A 546 30.95 6.89 15.38
C LYS A 546 32.09 7.80 14.91
N LYS A 547 33.27 7.67 15.52
CA LYS A 547 34.46 8.43 15.13
C LYS A 547 34.87 8.15 13.68
N GLN A 548 34.91 6.86 13.31
CA GLN A 548 35.22 6.44 11.93
C GLN A 548 34.16 6.93 10.94
N HIS A 549 32.87 6.81 11.26
CA HIS A 549 31.78 7.27 10.39
C HIS A 549 31.83 8.80 10.17
N CYS A 550 32.11 9.59 11.21
CA CYS A 550 32.31 11.04 11.07
C CYS A 550 33.48 11.37 10.14
N TRP A 551 34.59 10.62 10.22
CA TRP A 551 35.71 10.79 9.30
C TRP A 551 35.34 10.43 7.85
N ILE A 552 34.72 9.27 7.63
CA ILE A 552 34.31 8.79 6.30
C ILE A 552 33.33 9.77 5.65
N THR A 553 32.35 10.26 6.41
CA THR A 553 31.39 11.25 5.91
C THR A 553 32.09 12.56 5.57
N GLY A 554 33.05 13.02 6.38
CA GLY A 554 33.88 14.18 6.05
C GLY A 554 34.64 14.03 4.73
N GLU A 555 35.28 12.89 4.50
CA GLU A 555 35.94 12.57 3.22
C GLU A 555 34.96 12.54 2.04
N ALA A 556 33.75 12.02 2.26
CA ALA A 556 32.75 11.96 1.21
C ALA A 556 32.29 13.35 0.75
N HIS A 557 32.21 14.32 1.67
CA HIS A 557 31.92 15.71 1.33
C HIS A 557 33.07 16.40 0.58
N ARG A 558 34.31 15.89 0.71
CA ARG A 558 35.50 16.38 -0.01
C ARG A 558 35.64 15.84 -1.44
N GLY A 559 34.68 15.03 -1.91
CA GLY A 559 34.58 14.63 -3.32
C GLY A 559 34.70 13.12 -3.58
N THR A 560 34.96 12.30 -2.57
CA THR A 560 35.00 10.83 -2.73
C THR A 560 33.61 10.23 -2.52
N PRO A 561 32.95 9.67 -3.56
CA PRO A 561 31.57 9.24 -3.42
C PRO A 561 31.41 8.04 -2.47
N PHE A 562 30.42 8.08 -1.59
CA PHE A 562 30.07 6.97 -0.71
C PHE A 562 29.53 5.75 -1.50
N PRO A 563 29.92 4.48 -1.22
CA PRO A 563 30.83 3.99 -0.18
C PRO A 563 32.29 3.79 -0.65
N MET A 564 32.76 4.49 -1.69
CA MET A 564 34.09 4.31 -2.32
C MET A 564 35.26 4.96 -1.54
N VAL A 565 35.04 5.32 -0.28
CA VAL A 565 36.08 5.89 0.60
C VAL A 565 36.97 4.75 1.10
N GLY A 566 38.29 4.89 1.02
CA GLY A 566 39.25 3.89 1.52
C GLY A 566 39.24 3.77 3.06
N PRO A 567 39.94 2.75 3.62
CA PRO A 567 40.04 2.57 5.06
C PRO A 567 40.62 3.81 5.76
N GLY A 568 39.85 4.38 6.70
CA GLY A 568 40.31 5.47 7.55
C GLY A 568 41.31 5.05 8.63
N PRO A 569 41.89 6.01 9.38
CA PRO A 569 42.84 5.71 10.44
C PRO A 569 42.17 4.84 11.52
N ARG A 570 42.69 3.62 11.72
CA ARG A 570 42.28 2.75 12.82
C ARG A 570 42.67 3.41 14.14
N PRO A 571 41.76 3.56 15.12
CA PRO A 571 42.18 3.86 16.49
C PRO A 571 43.08 2.71 16.97
N ALA A 572 44.14 3.05 17.71
CA ALA A 572 45.02 2.06 18.31
C ALA A 572 44.17 1.12 19.15
N SER A 573 44.11 -0.16 18.77
CA SER A 573 43.46 -1.19 19.58
C SER A 573 44.10 -1.17 20.95
N ALA A 574 43.30 -1.01 22.01
CA ALA A 574 43.75 -1.33 23.35
C ALA A 574 44.36 -2.75 23.33
N PRO A 575 45.49 -2.97 24.02
CA PRO A 575 46.20 -4.24 23.95
C PRO A 575 45.25 -5.35 24.35
N LYS A 576 45.21 -6.43 23.55
CA LYS A 576 44.57 -7.68 23.95
C LYS A 576 45.25 -8.09 25.26
N THR A 577 44.53 -8.02 26.38
CA THR A 577 44.98 -8.65 27.62
C THR A 577 45.14 -10.14 27.34
N ALA A 578 46.36 -10.63 27.58
CA ALA A 578 46.78 -12.01 27.40
C ALA A 578 46.03 -12.97 28.33
#